data_AF-A0A810PYI6-F1
#
_entry.id   AF-A0A810PYI6-F1
#
_cell.length_a   1.000
_cell.length_b   1.000
_cell.length_c   1.000
_cell.angle_alpha   90.00
_cell.angle_beta   90.00
_cell.angle_gamma   90.00
#
_symmetry.space_group_name_H-M   'P 1'
#
loop_
_entity.id
_entity.type
_entity.pdbx_description
1 polymer ?
#
loop_
_entity_poly.entity_id
_entity_poly.type
_entity_poly.pdbx_seq_one_letter_code
_entity_poly.pdbx_strand_id
1 'polypeptide(L)'
;MDPFTQSRELLYFLAAHTGQEAVRYIREEMRQAAPGRIPTAWELRSYFQFPDRPTALTAWQQILAVDKLLEYAEINLRTLCDLLRYRQLKGFGVVHSVDEFTALCHPHAKESEE
;
A
#
# COMPACT_ATOMS: atom_id res chain seq x y z
N MET A 1 4.64 6.32 24.05
CA MET A 1 3.35 6.80 23.53
C MET A 1 2.35 5.67 23.63
N ASP A 2 1.07 5.99 23.84
CA ASP A 2 0.01 4.99 23.89
C ASP A 2 -0.17 4.32 22.51
N PRO A 3 -0.25 2.96 22.41
CA PRO A 3 -0.34 2.25 21.13
C PRO A 3 -1.51 2.68 20.24
N PHE A 4 -2.64 3.09 20.83
CA PHE A 4 -3.81 3.55 20.07
C PHE A 4 -3.60 4.94 19.47
N THR A 5 -2.77 5.76 20.11
CA THR A 5 -2.38 7.07 19.57
C THR A 5 -1.47 6.88 18.34
N GLN A 6 -0.50 5.97 18.43
CA GLN A 6 0.43 5.68 17.33
C GLN A 6 -0.28 5.07 16.12
N SER A 7 -1.26 4.19 16.32
CA SER A 7 -2.04 3.62 15.22
C SER A 7 -2.88 4.69 14.51
N ARG A 8 -3.47 5.64 15.25
CA ARG A 8 -4.20 6.77 14.67
C ARG A 8 -3.29 7.67 13.85
N GLU A 9 -2.13 8.05 14.36
CA GLU A 9 -1.16 8.88 13.63
C GLU A 9 -0.74 8.23 12.31
N LEU A 10 -0.49 6.91 12.31
CA LEU A 10 -0.17 6.17 11.09
C LEU A 10 -1.32 6.23 10.07
N LEU A 11 -2.56 5.99 10.51
CA LEU A 11 -3.72 6.05 9.60
C LEU A 11 -3.91 7.44 9.01
N TYR A 12 -3.75 8.50 9.81
CA TYR A 12 -3.80 9.88 9.31
C TYR A 12 -2.69 10.16 8.30
N PHE A 13 -1.48 9.70 8.57
CA PHE A 13 -0.36 9.83 7.65
C PHE A 13 -0.66 9.13 6.32
N LEU A 14 -1.08 7.86 6.36
CA LEU A 14 -1.41 7.09 5.16
C LEU A 14 -2.59 7.71 4.40
N ALA A 15 -3.63 8.15 5.11
CA ALA A 15 -4.80 8.83 4.54
C ALA A 15 -4.42 10.09 3.76
N ALA A 16 -3.52 10.91 4.32
CA ALA A 16 -3.02 12.13 3.67
C ALA A 16 -2.27 11.83 2.36
N HIS A 17 -1.63 10.66 2.28
CA HIS A 17 -0.88 10.19 1.11
C HIS A 17 -1.68 9.22 0.23
N THR A 18 -2.96 8.98 0.56
CA THR A 18 -3.83 8.08 -0.19
C THR A 18 -4.29 8.76 -1.49
N GLY A 19 -3.56 8.48 -2.58
CA GLY A 19 -3.85 8.95 -3.93
C GLY A 19 -5.10 8.31 -4.57
N GLN A 20 -5.37 8.64 -5.84
CA GLN A 20 -6.44 7.99 -6.63
C GLN A 20 -6.17 6.50 -6.84
N GLU A 21 -4.90 6.12 -6.96
CA GLU A 21 -4.48 4.73 -7.20
C GLU A 21 -4.72 3.84 -5.98
N ALA A 22 -4.37 4.30 -4.77
CA ALA A 22 -4.68 3.60 -3.52
C ALA A 22 -6.18 3.32 -3.38
N VAL A 23 -7.03 4.34 -3.57
CA VAL A 23 -8.49 4.20 -3.48
C VAL A 23 -9.03 3.27 -4.57
N ARG A 24 -8.48 3.35 -5.78
CA ARG A 24 -8.88 2.46 -6.88
C ARG A 24 -8.52 1.00 -6.56
N TYR A 25 -7.31 0.75 -6.08
CA TYR A 25 -6.84 -0.57 -5.67
C TYR A 25 -7.77 -1.16 -4.60
N ILE A 26 -8.02 -0.44 -3.51
CA ILE A 26 -8.89 -0.89 -2.42
C ILE A 26 -10.30 -1.24 -2.92
N ARG A 27 -10.86 -0.43 -3.84
CA ARG A 27 -12.19 -0.71 -4.42
C ARG A 27 -12.22 -1.95 -5.30
N GLU A 28 -11.12 -2.25 -5.99
CA GLU A 28 -10.99 -3.48 -6.78
C GLU A 28 -10.92 -4.70 -5.87
N GLU A 29 -10.10 -4.65 -4.83
CA GLU A 29 -9.99 -5.71 -3.82
C GLU A 29 -11.34 -5.97 -3.13
N MET A 30 -12.07 -4.91 -2.78
CA MET A 30 -13.42 -5.04 -2.21
C MET A 30 -14.40 -5.71 -3.16
N ARG A 31 -14.32 -5.42 -4.47
CA ARG A 31 -15.17 -6.07 -5.48
C ARG A 31 -14.92 -7.57 -5.55
N GLN A 32 -13.65 -7.98 -5.46
CA GLN A 32 -13.25 -9.38 -5.50
C GLN A 32 -13.63 -10.12 -4.22
N ALA A 33 -13.46 -9.49 -3.06
CA ALA A 33 -13.70 -10.12 -1.76
C ALA A 33 -15.20 -10.35 -1.45
N ALA A 34 -16.09 -9.44 -1.87
CA ALA A 34 -17.54 -9.65 -1.77
C ALA A 34 -18.31 -8.72 -2.74
N PRO A 35 -19.19 -9.26 -3.61
CA PRO A 35 -19.91 -8.49 -4.63
C PRO A 35 -21.09 -7.66 -4.08
N GLY A 36 -21.07 -7.31 -2.80
CA GLY A 36 -22.05 -6.42 -2.20
C GLY A 36 -21.89 -4.97 -2.69
N ARG A 37 -22.51 -4.03 -1.98
CA ARG A 37 -22.33 -2.60 -2.26
C ARG A 37 -20.84 -2.23 -2.13
N ILE A 38 -20.21 -1.80 -3.21
CA ILE A 38 -18.83 -1.29 -3.19
C ILE A 38 -18.88 0.19 -2.77
N PRO A 39 -18.13 0.61 -1.74
CA PRO A 39 -18.02 2.02 -1.37
C PRO A 39 -17.54 2.88 -2.54
N THR A 40 -18.04 4.10 -2.59
CA THR A 40 -17.53 5.10 -3.53
C THR A 40 -16.13 5.55 -3.12
N ALA A 41 -15.38 6.12 -4.07
CA ALA A 41 -14.07 6.70 -3.77
C ALA A 41 -14.16 7.82 -2.72
N TRP A 42 -15.26 8.59 -2.73
CA TRP A 42 -15.48 9.65 -1.74
C TRP A 42 -15.68 9.09 -0.34
N GLU A 43 -16.48 8.02 -0.19
CA GLU A 43 -16.74 7.41 1.13
C GLU A 43 -15.46 6.84 1.75
N LEU A 44 -14.62 6.18 0.96
CA LEU A 44 -13.32 5.69 1.41
C LEU A 44 -12.40 6.83 1.84
N ARG A 45 -12.30 7.89 1.03
CA ARG A 45 -11.48 9.07 1.36
C ARG A 45 -11.96 9.76 2.64
N SER A 46 -13.27 9.95 2.77
CA SER A 46 -13.85 10.56 3.97
C SER A 46 -13.58 9.72 5.21
N TYR A 47 -13.69 8.39 5.11
CA TYR A 47 -13.38 7.47 6.19
C TYR A 47 -11.90 7.55 6.60
N PHE A 48 -10.97 7.53 5.64
CA PHE A 48 -9.54 7.64 5.96
C PHE A 48 -9.14 8.99 6.55
N GLN A 49 -9.72 10.09 6.07
CA GLN A 49 -9.44 11.43 6.61
C GLN A 49 -10.04 11.64 8.00
N PHE A 50 -11.15 10.97 8.33
CA PHE A 50 -11.88 11.15 9.58
C PHE A 50 -12.37 9.81 10.13
N PRO A 51 -11.46 8.91 10.58
CA PRO A 51 -11.81 7.55 11.00
C PRO A 51 -12.72 7.52 12.23
N ASP A 52 -12.69 8.57 13.05
CA ASP A 52 -13.52 8.68 14.25
C ASP A 52 -14.93 9.22 13.99
N ARG A 53 -15.23 9.66 12.75
CA ARG A 53 -16.56 10.17 12.40
C ARG A 53 -17.50 9.04 11.98
N PRO A 54 -18.82 9.23 12.16
CA PRO A 54 -19.80 8.31 11.60
C PRO A 54 -19.57 8.10 10.10
N THR A 55 -19.66 6.85 9.67
CA THR A 55 -19.38 6.44 8.28
C THR A 55 -20.50 5.57 7.74
N ALA A 56 -20.69 5.61 6.41
CA ALA A 56 -21.64 4.76 5.69
C ALA A 56 -21.06 3.36 5.38
N LEU A 57 -19.79 3.12 5.74
CA LEU A 57 -19.14 1.82 5.59
C LEU A 57 -19.58 0.88 6.70
N THR A 58 -19.88 -0.37 6.34
CA THR A 58 -20.09 -1.43 7.33
C THR A 58 -18.78 -1.73 8.08
N ALA A 59 -18.86 -2.37 9.24
CA ALA A 59 -17.66 -2.76 10.01
C ALA A 59 -16.70 -3.62 9.16
N TRP A 60 -17.24 -4.53 8.35
CA TRP A 60 -16.44 -5.33 7.41
C TRP A 60 -15.71 -4.46 6.39
N GLN A 61 -16.40 -3.49 5.78
CA GLN A 61 -15.80 -2.58 4.81
C GLN A 61 -14.72 -1.70 5.44
N GLN A 62 -14.90 -1.29 6.69
CA GLN A 62 -13.91 -0.50 7.43
C GLN A 62 -12.63 -1.31 7.68
N ILE A 63 -12.76 -2.55 8.14
CA ILE A 63 -11.61 -3.45 8.38
C ILE A 63 -10.86 -3.71 7.07
N LEU A 64 -11.58 -4.11 6.02
CA LEU A 64 -10.97 -4.40 4.72
C LEU A 64 -10.34 -3.15 4.07
N ALA A 65 -10.94 -1.97 4.25
CA ALA A 65 -10.36 -0.71 3.74
C ALA A 65 -9.01 -0.40 4.41
N VAL A 66 -8.92 -0.58 5.73
CA VAL A 66 -7.68 -0.34 6.48
C VAL A 66 -6.62 -1.36 6.11
N ASP A 67 -6.98 -2.65 6.08
CA ASP A 67 -6.08 -3.74 5.72
C ASP A 67 -5.46 -3.51 4.32
N LYS A 68 -6.29 -3.22 3.32
CA LYS A 68 -5.83 -2.96 1.96
C LYS A 68 -5.07 -1.65 1.80
N LEU A 69 -5.35 -0.64 2.62
CA LEU A 69 -4.53 0.57 2.66
C LEU A 69 -3.12 0.28 3.19
N LEU A 70 -3.01 -0.55 4.23
CA LEU A 70 -1.72 -0.95 4.81
C LEU A 70 -0.92 -1.82 3.83
N GLU A 71 -1.56 -2.80 3.19
CA GLU A 71 -0.94 -3.63 2.15
C GLU A 71 -0.41 -2.77 1.00
N TYR A 72 -1.23 -1.83 0.51
CA TYR A 72 -0.82 -0.91 -0.56
C TYR A 72 0.36 0.00 -0.14
N ALA A 73 0.37 0.45 1.12
CA ALA A 73 1.47 1.24 1.66
C ALA A 73 2.77 0.44 1.78
N GLU A 74 2.68 -0.82 2.21
CA GLU A 74 3.83 -1.73 2.31
C GLU A 74 4.45 -2.00 0.94
N ILE A 75 3.61 -2.36 -0.05
CA ILE A 75 4.04 -2.59 -1.43
C ILE A 75 4.76 -1.36 -1.98
N ASN A 76 4.14 -0.18 -1.87
CA ASN A 76 4.73 1.06 -2.35
C ASN A 76 6.04 1.42 -1.65
N LEU A 77 6.11 1.24 -0.33
CA LEU A 77 7.32 1.51 0.42
C LEU A 77 8.45 0.57 -0.02
N ARG A 78 8.14 -0.71 -0.24
CA ARG A 78 9.11 -1.71 -0.72
C ARG A 78 9.62 -1.34 -2.11
N THR A 79 8.71 -1.01 -3.03
CA THR A 79 9.05 -0.56 -4.39
C THR A 79 9.89 0.72 -4.36
N LEU A 80 9.52 1.72 -3.55
CA LEU A 80 10.28 2.95 -3.41
C LEU A 80 11.70 2.68 -2.88
N CYS A 81 11.83 1.82 -1.86
CA CYS A 81 13.14 1.42 -1.35
C CYS A 81 13.99 0.74 -2.42
N ASP A 82 13.41 -0.14 -3.25
CA ASP A 82 14.14 -0.81 -4.32
C ASP A 82 14.55 0.16 -5.44
N LEU A 83 13.68 1.10 -5.80
CA LEU A 83 14.03 2.17 -6.74
C LEU A 83 15.16 3.06 -6.22
N LEU A 84 15.16 3.41 -4.93
CA LEU A 84 16.22 4.20 -4.31
C LEU A 84 17.56 3.43 -4.32
N ARG A 85 17.53 2.15 -3.93
CA ARG A 85 18.72 1.28 -3.97
C ARG A 85 19.27 1.12 -5.38
N TYR A 86 18.40 0.85 -6.36
CA TYR A 86 18.80 0.74 -7.76
C TYR A 86 19.46 2.02 -8.26
N ARG A 87 18.87 3.19 -7.97
CA ARG A 87 19.46 4.49 -8.36
C ARG A 87 20.83 4.72 -7.74
N GLN A 88 21.02 4.35 -6.47
CA GLN A 88 22.31 4.47 -5.78
C GLN A 88 23.36 3.52 -6.39
N LEU A 89 23.05 2.25 -6.53
CA LEU A 89 23.96 1.24 -7.08
C LEU A 89 24.34 1.55 -8.53
N LYS A 90 23.38 2.02 -9.32
CA LYS A 90 23.64 2.50 -10.69
C LYS A 90 24.54 3.73 -10.70
N GLY A 91 24.33 4.66 -9.78
CA GLY A 91 25.18 5.84 -9.61
C GLY A 91 26.62 5.50 -9.23
N PHE A 92 26.84 4.41 -8.49
CA PHE A 92 28.17 3.87 -8.17
C PHE A 92 28.76 2.96 -9.25
N GLY A 93 28.03 2.69 -10.33
CA GLY A 93 28.47 1.78 -11.40
C GLY A 93 28.50 0.30 -11.01
N VAL A 94 27.81 -0.10 -9.93
CA VAL A 94 27.74 -1.49 -9.45
C VAL A 94 26.78 -2.33 -10.31
N VAL A 95 25.73 -1.70 -10.83
CA VAL A 95 24.75 -2.33 -11.74
C VAL A 95 24.44 -1.39 -12.89
N HIS A 96 24.13 -1.96 -14.05
CA HIS A 96 23.80 -1.26 -15.28
C HIS A 96 22.36 -1.51 -15.74
N SER A 97 21.76 -2.62 -15.33
CA SER A 97 20.39 -3.03 -15.67
C SER A 97 19.55 -3.39 -14.44
N VAL A 98 18.24 -3.50 -14.65
CA VAL A 98 17.30 -3.99 -13.63
C VAL A 98 17.52 -5.47 -13.35
N ASP A 99 17.97 -6.26 -14.33
CA ASP A 99 18.21 -7.69 -14.16
C ASP A 99 19.41 -7.96 -13.24
N GLU A 100 20.48 -7.18 -13.39
CA GLU A 100 21.64 -7.22 -12.49
C GLU A 100 21.27 -6.82 -11.07
N PHE A 101 20.46 -5.76 -10.93
CA PHE A 101 19.94 -5.33 -9.63
C PHE A 101 19.06 -6.40 -8.98
N THR A 102 18.15 -7.01 -9.74
CA THR A 102 17.22 -8.01 -9.24
C THR A 102 17.98 -9.28 -8.82
N ALA A 103 18.96 -9.72 -9.61
CA ALA A 103 19.82 -10.84 -9.24
C ALA A 103 20.63 -10.56 -7.96
N LEU A 104 21.10 -9.32 -7.78
CA LEU A 104 21.87 -8.93 -6.60
C LEU A 104 21.00 -8.85 -5.33
N CYS A 105 19.77 -8.32 -5.44
CA CYS A 105 18.88 -8.13 -4.29
C CYS A 105 18.03 -9.36 -3.97
N HIS A 106 17.77 -10.20 -4.96
CA HIS A 106 16.92 -11.40 -4.87
C HIS A 106 17.61 -12.59 -5.56
N PRO A 107 18.73 -13.09 -5.02
CA PRO A 107 19.49 -14.17 -5.65
C PRO A 107 18.67 -15.45 -5.87
N HIS A 108 17.68 -15.72 -5.01
CA HIS A 108 16.78 -16.88 -5.13
C HIS A 108 15.59 -16.69 -6.07
N ALA A 109 15.34 -15.47 -6.60
CA ALA A 109 14.23 -15.26 -7.55
C ALA A 109 14.48 -15.93 -8.92
N LYS A 110 15.73 -16.34 -9.20
CA LYS A 110 16.11 -17.08 -10.41
C LYS A 110 16.02 -18.60 -10.27
N GLU A 111 15.77 -19.13 -9.08
CA GLU A 111 15.70 -20.59 -8.84
C GLU A 111 14.33 -21.20 -9.21
N SER A 112 13.41 -20.41 -9.81
CA SER A 112 12.03 -20.83 -10.11
C SER A 112 11.76 -21.08 -11.61
N GLU A 113 12.80 -21.18 -12.44
CA GLU A 113 12.68 -21.50 -13.88
C GLU A 113 13.13 -22.93 -14.27
N GLU A 114 13.26 -23.85 -13.30
CA GLU A 114 13.50 -25.29 -13.59
C GLU A 114 12.24 -26.16 -13.48
#